data_AF-A0A819N7C1-F1
#
_entry.id   AF-A0A819N7C1-F1
#
_cell.length_a   1.000
_cell.length_b   1.000
_cell.length_c   1.000
_cell.angle_alpha   90.00
_cell.angle_beta   90.00
_cell.angle_gamma   90.00
#
_symmetry.space_group_name_H-M   'P 1'
#
loop_
_entity.id
_entity.type
_entity.pdbx_description
1 polymer ?
#
loop_
_entity_poly.entity_id
_entity_poly.type
_entity_poly.pdbx_seq_one_letter_code
_entity_poly.pdbx_strand_id
1 'polypeptide(L)'
;MSDNNNNNETQTSTQSSKTVNEDSNDDYSTMMRNPWDPLHSSDWDKQIPNATCLARIKRDITGVFKDPPPGVFIAPDPDNITKIHALVVGPFDTPYEGGFFYFIIRCPPDYPIRAPRCRLMTTGNNTVRFNPNLYRNGKVCLSILGTWSGPSWSPAQCLSSLIISIQSLMSENPYHNEPGYEQERTSGDSKDYNEVIKHETLRVAVCEILENQNSCPKQLREVIIKQFLEFFEYYVDTCKKNLDKDGQSMRDPFGEHRGAFEYSSILTRLNQLKSKLENQSSSNEQSKIDSHTQKLINSTPTIDPNSEMDLDDIFNDDDDNEEEEEEEEDTDHDQEAEDDDHVE
;
A
#
# COMPACT_ATOMS: atom_id res chain seq x y z
N MET A 1 41.79 66.37 28.51
CA MET A 1 41.48 65.09 29.18
C MET A 1 40.56 64.35 28.24
N SER A 2 41.05 63.89 27.08
CA SER A 2 41.90 62.71 26.81
C SER A 2 41.05 61.45 26.65
N ASP A 3 41.15 60.90 25.45
CA ASP A 3 40.43 59.78 24.86
C ASP A 3 40.66 58.40 25.50
N ASN A 4 39.68 57.51 25.26
CA ASN A 4 39.73 56.05 25.00
C ASN A 4 40.93 55.21 25.49
N ASN A 5 40.66 54.07 26.15
CA ASN A 5 40.67 52.74 25.49
C ASN A 5 40.46 51.54 26.46
N ASN A 6 39.74 50.53 25.93
CA ASN A 6 40.00 49.07 25.99
C ASN A 6 39.99 48.27 27.32
N ASN A 7 39.04 47.32 27.44
CA ASN A 7 39.18 45.92 26.97
C ASN A 7 38.11 45.02 27.63
N ASN A 8 37.26 44.37 26.83
CA ASN A 8 36.48 43.19 27.23
C ASN A 8 36.79 42.07 26.24
N GLU A 9 37.44 41.02 26.73
CA GLU A 9 37.78 39.81 25.97
C GLU A 9 36.56 38.88 25.89
N THR A 10 36.13 38.59 24.65
CA THR A 10 35.16 37.56 24.33
C THR A 10 35.89 36.25 24.05
N GLN A 11 35.64 35.21 24.84
CA GLN A 11 36.13 33.86 24.58
C GLN A 11 35.34 33.21 23.43
N THR A 12 36.02 33.01 22.30
CA THR A 12 35.64 32.05 21.26
C THR A 12 36.36 30.73 21.52
N SER A 13 35.62 29.64 21.69
CA SER A 13 36.18 28.29 21.61
C SER A 13 35.52 27.53 20.46
N THR A 14 36.32 27.31 19.44
CA THR A 14 36.11 26.40 18.32
C THR A 14 36.29 24.96 18.81
N GLN A 15 35.36 24.07 18.49
CA GLN A 15 35.64 22.62 18.48
C GLN A 15 35.20 21.97 17.19
N SER A 16 36.12 21.16 16.70
CA SER A 16 36.28 20.63 15.36
C SER A 16 35.63 19.26 15.19
N SER A 17 35.26 18.97 13.96
CA SER A 17 34.68 17.76 13.40
C SER A 17 35.43 16.46 13.75
N LYS A 18 34.68 15.37 13.95
CA LYS A 18 35.16 14.00 13.76
C LYS A 18 34.12 13.18 13.00
N THR A 19 34.42 12.95 11.73
CA THR A 19 33.88 11.87 10.91
C THR A 19 34.52 10.55 11.36
N VAL A 20 33.71 9.51 11.57
CA VAL A 20 34.20 8.15 11.79
C VAL A 20 33.64 7.28 10.66
N ASN A 21 34.56 6.81 9.81
CA ASN A 21 34.35 5.74 8.85
C ASN A 21 34.35 4.41 9.61
N GLU A 22 33.28 3.63 9.50
CA GLU A 22 33.25 2.22 9.92
C GLU A 22 32.78 1.37 8.75
N ASP A 23 33.73 0.95 7.91
CA ASP A 23 33.59 -0.20 7.03
C ASP A 23 34.69 -1.21 7.37
N SER A 24 34.32 -2.48 7.46
CA SER A 24 35.10 -3.73 7.64
C SER A 24 35.03 -4.45 9.01
N ASN A 25 33.93 -5.19 9.22
CA ASN A 25 33.89 -6.48 9.94
C ASN A 25 32.48 -7.14 9.83
N ASP A 26 32.13 -7.64 8.64
CA ASP A 26 31.08 -8.66 8.48
C ASP A 26 31.74 -10.03 8.63
N ASP A 27 31.25 -10.97 9.46
CA ASP A 27 30.50 -12.11 8.89
C ASP A 27 29.65 -12.92 9.90
N TYR A 28 29.50 -12.50 11.17
CA TYR A 28 28.62 -13.26 12.12
C TYR A 28 27.86 -12.39 13.13
N SER A 29 28.32 -11.17 13.39
CA SER A 29 27.64 -10.27 14.33
C SER A 29 26.43 -9.57 13.70
N THR A 30 26.42 -9.37 12.38
CA THR A 30 25.38 -8.63 11.65
C THR A 30 24.05 -9.38 11.60
N MET A 31 24.06 -10.72 11.66
CA MET A 31 22.84 -11.55 11.71
C MET A 31 22.02 -11.44 13.01
N MET A 32 22.57 -10.81 14.07
CA MET A 32 21.86 -10.55 15.33
C MET A 32 21.41 -9.08 15.49
N ARG A 33 21.50 -8.24 14.44
CA ARG A 33 21.48 -6.76 14.61
C ARG A 33 20.24 -5.99 14.13
N ASN A 34 19.19 -6.64 13.61
CA ASN A 34 17.99 -5.92 13.13
C ASN A 34 16.70 -6.34 13.87
N PRO A 35 16.53 -5.97 15.16
CA PRO A 35 15.38 -6.37 15.98
C PRO A 35 14.03 -5.79 15.51
N TRP A 36 14.02 -5.03 14.42
CA TRP A 36 12.85 -4.40 13.80
C TRP A 36 12.42 -5.12 12.52
N ASP A 37 13.26 -5.96 11.91
CA ASP A 37 13.01 -6.55 10.59
C ASP A 37 12.17 -7.84 10.70
N PRO A 38 10.94 -7.88 10.14
CA PRO A 38 10.08 -9.06 10.17
C PRO A 38 10.61 -10.25 9.36
N LEU A 39 11.53 -10.01 8.41
CA LEU A 39 12.15 -11.05 7.57
C LEU A 39 13.27 -11.80 8.30
N HIS A 40 13.80 -11.22 9.38
CA HIS A 40 14.91 -11.77 10.15
C HIS A 40 14.59 -11.74 11.64
N SER A 41 13.72 -12.65 12.08
CA SER A 41 13.25 -12.72 13.47
C SER A 41 13.86 -13.85 14.27
N SER A 42 15.18 -14.05 14.16
CA SER A 42 15.89 -15.18 14.77
C SER A 42 15.72 -15.30 16.28
N ASP A 43 15.41 -14.20 16.96
CA ASP A 43 15.12 -14.11 18.38
C ASP A 43 13.80 -14.79 18.80
N TRP A 44 12.84 -14.96 17.88
CA TRP A 44 11.59 -15.68 18.14
C TRP A 44 11.08 -16.57 17.00
N ASP A 45 11.87 -16.81 15.95
CA ASP A 45 11.50 -17.73 14.85
C ASP A 45 11.26 -19.17 15.33
N LYS A 46 11.88 -19.56 16.45
CA LYS A 46 11.73 -20.89 17.07
C LYS A 46 10.55 -20.97 18.05
N GLN A 47 9.88 -19.85 18.32
CA GLN A 47 8.79 -19.79 19.29
C GLN A 47 7.45 -20.02 18.58
N ILE A 48 6.56 -20.79 19.21
CA ILE A 48 5.24 -21.10 18.68
C ILE A 48 4.22 -20.16 19.35
N PRO A 49 3.45 -19.37 18.57
CA PRO A 49 2.38 -18.55 19.12
C PRO A 49 1.30 -19.42 19.80
N ASN A 50 0.83 -18.99 20.97
CA ASN A 50 -0.25 -19.71 21.66
C ASN A 50 -1.63 -19.43 21.01
N ALA A 51 -2.64 -20.20 21.39
CA ALA A 51 -3.99 -20.09 20.83
C ALA A 51 -4.61 -18.69 21.00
N THR A 52 -4.37 -18.02 22.14
CA THR A 52 -4.86 -16.66 22.41
C THR A 52 -4.23 -15.63 21.46
N CYS A 53 -2.92 -15.74 21.20
CA CYS A 53 -2.21 -14.91 20.24
C CYS A 53 -2.77 -15.11 18.83
N LEU A 54 -2.90 -16.35 18.38
CA LEU A 54 -3.46 -16.67 17.06
C LEU A 54 -4.90 -16.17 16.91
N ALA A 55 -5.73 -16.33 17.95
CA ALA A 55 -7.09 -15.80 17.96
C ALA A 55 -7.13 -14.28 17.89
N ARG A 56 -6.18 -13.58 18.54
CA ARG A 56 -6.04 -12.13 18.42
C ARG A 56 -5.64 -11.72 17.00
N ILE A 57 -4.65 -12.37 16.41
CA ILE A 57 -4.19 -12.06 15.03
C ILE A 57 -5.34 -12.26 14.04
N LYS A 58 -6.07 -13.38 14.12
CA LYS A 58 -7.25 -13.65 13.30
C LYS A 58 -8.29 -12.54 13.42
N ARG A 59 -8.62 -12.12 14.65
CA ARG A 59 -9.58 -11.04 14.90
C ARG A 59 -9.12 -9.72 14.31
N ASP A 60 -7.85 -9.36 14.44
CA ASP A 60 -7.32 -8.12 13.87
C ASP A 60 -7.35 -8.15 12.33
N ILE A 61 -7.00 -9.28 11.71
CA ILE A 61 -7.11 -9.48 10.25
C ILE A 61 -8.58 -9.36 9.80
N THR A 62 -9.49 -10.05 10.47
CA THR A 62 -10.93 -9.95 10.17
C THR A 62 -11.46 -8.53 10.36
N GLY A 63 -10.95 -7.80 11.36
CA GLY A 63 -11.28 -6.39 11.57
C GLY A 63 -10.93 -5.53 10.35
N VAL A 64 -9.72 -5.70 9.81
CA VAL A 64 -9.30 -4.98 8.58
C VAL A 64 -10.14 -5.40 7.36
N PHE A 65 -10.54 -6.66 7.22
CA PHE A 65 -11.42 -7.06 6.10
C PHE A 65 -12.85 -6.54 6.24
N LYS A 66 -13.36 -6.43 7.47
CA LYS A 66 -14.72 -5.96 7.73
C LYS A 66 -14.84 -4.44 7.54
N ASP A 67 -13.82 -3.71 7.96
CA ASP A 67 -13.75 -2.25 7.89
C ASP A 67 -12.36 -1.82 7.40
N PRO A 68 -12.07 -1.97 6.10
CA PRO A 68 -10.76 -1.66 5.55
C PRO A 68 -10.54 -0.14 5.56
N PRO A 69 -9.42 0.35 6.11
CA PRO A 69 -9.06 1.75 5.96
C PRO A 69 -8.96 2.13 4.47
N PRO A 70 -9.34 3.36 4.08
CA PRO A 70 -9.27 3.79 2.69
C PRO A 70 -7.87 3.63 2.09
N GLY A 71 -7.78 3.01 0.91
CA GLY A 71 -6.50 2.76 0.24
C GLY A 71 -5.62 1.69 0.89
N VAL A 72 -6.13 0.93 1.87
CA VAL A 72 -5.40 -0.16 2.53
C VAL A 72 -5.95 -1.52 2.12
N PHE A 73 -5.04 -2.43 1.77
CA PHE A 73 -5.36 -3.81 1.41
C PHE A 73 -4.40 -4.76 2.13
N ILE A 74 -4.90 -5.91 2.57
CA ILE A 74 -4.06 -6.92 3.22
C ILE A 74 -4.23 -8.30 2.60
N ALA A 75 -3.17 -9.10 2.66
CA ALA A 75 -3.17 -10.52 2.36
C ALA A 75 -2.38 -11.25 3.46
N PRO A 76 -3.04 -12.04 4.32
CA PRO A 76 -2.35 -12.92 5.26
C PRO A 76 -1.47 -13.93 4.50
N ASP A 77 -0.29 -14.22 5.02
CA ASP A 77 0.57 -15.27 4.46
C ASP A 77 -0.11 -16.64 4.65
N PRO A 78 -0.19 -17.48 3.61
CA PRO A 78 -0.93 -18.75 3.66
C PRO A 78 -0.29 -19.79 4.58
N ASP A 79 1.03 -19.72 4.77
CA ASP A 79 1.81 -20.69 5.54
C ASP A 79 2.05 -20.21 6.97
N ASN A 80 2.03 -18.89 7.18
CA ASN A 80 2.27 -18.28 8.48
C ASN A 80 1.32 -17.10 8.75
N ILE A 81 0.23 -17.36 9.48
CA ILE A 81 -0.75 -16.34 9.85
C ILE A 81 -0.18 -15.18 10.66
N THR A 82 0.98 -15.33 11.31
CA THR A 82 1.62 -14.21 12.00
C THR A 82 2.25 -13.20 11.04
N LYS A 83 2.39 -13.55 9.75
CA LYS A 83 2.92 -12.68 8.70
C LYS A 83 1.76 -12.18 7.85
N ILE A 84 1.71 -10.87 7.67
CA ILE A 84 0.68 -10.18 6.91
C ILE A 84 1.37 -9.30 5.87
N HIS A 85 0.93 -9.45 4.62
CA HIS A 85 1.29 -8.57 3.53
C HIS A 85 0.29 -7.41 3.52
N ALA A 86 0.77 -6.18 3.54
CA ALA A 86 -0.09 -4.99 3.49
C ALA A 86 0.32 -4.11 2.31
N LEU A 87 -0.66 -3.58 1.60
CA LEU A 87 -0.50 -2.60 0.54
C LEU A 87 -1.20 -1.32 1.00
N VAL A 88 -0.46 -0.22 0.99
CA VAL A 88 -0.99 1.13 1.23
C VAL A 88 -0.86 1.90 -0.08
N VAL A 89 -1.99 2.31 -0.64
CA VAL A 89 -2.04 3.26 -1.75
C VAL A 89 -1.76 4.65 -1.17
N GLY A 90 -0.80 5.36 -1.75
CA GLY A 90 -0.41 6.67 -1.27
C GLY A 90 -1.58 7.67 -1.32
N PRO A 91 -1.81 8.46 -0.26
CA PRO A 91 -2.97 9.34 -0.15
C PRO A 91 -3.02 10.43 -1.24
N PHE A 92 -4.23 10.83 -1.62
CA PHE A 92 -4.47 11.98 -2.50
C PHE A 92 -3.87 13.27 -1.95
N ASP A 93 -3.49 14.19 -2.85
CA ASP A 93 -2.91 15.50 -2.53
C ASP A 93 -1.57 15.44 -1.78
N THR A 94 -0.88 14.29 -1.84
CA THR A 94 0.45 14.10 -1.26
C THR A 94 1.47 13.73 -2.35
N PRO A 95 2.78 13.90 -2.14
CA PRO A 95 3.78 13.41 -3.09
C PRO A 95 3.82 11.88 -3.22
N TYR A 96 2.98 11.16 -2.46
CA TYR A 96 2.83 9.71 -2.51
C TYR A 96 1.64 9.26 -3.38
N GLU A 97 0.80 10.19 -3.83
CA GLU A 97 -0.51 9.93 -4.44
C GLU A 97 -0.47 8.84 -5.52
N GLY A 98 -1.33 7.84 -5.34
CA GLY A 98 -1.46 6.71 -6.25
C GLY A 98 -0.27 5.75 -6.26
N GLY A 99 0.77 5.95 -5.45
CA GLY A 99 1.88 5.01 -5.29
C GLY A 99 1.51 3.76 -4.51
N PHE A 100 2.10 2.61 -4.86
CA PHE A 100 1.85 1.32 -4.21
C PHE A 100 2.96 0.96 -3.22
N PHE A 101 2.71 1.23 -1.94
CA PHE A 101 3.66 0.96 -0.86
C PHE A 101 3.34 -0.39 -0.22
N TYR A 102 4.16 -1.40 -0.52
CA TYR A 102 4.00 -2.76 -0.04
C TYR A 102 4.84 -2.97 1.23
N PHE A 103 4.21 -3.49 2.27
CA PHE A 103 4.80 -3.77 3.57
C PHE A 103 4.64 -5.23 3.94
N ILE A 104 5.62 -5.73 4.70
CA ILE A 104 5.51 -7.00 5.42
C ILE A 104 5.41 -6.66 6.90
N ILE A 105 4.37 -7.16 7.54
CA ILE A 105 4.12 -7.04 8.98
C ILE A 105 4.18 -8.44 9.59
N ARG A 106 4.88 -8.60 10.72
CA ARG A 106 4.96 -9.89 11.43
C ARG A 106 4.69 -9.73 12.92
N CYS A 107 3.59 -10.30 13.38
CA CYS A 107 3.19 -10.34 14.79
C CYS A 107 4.06 -11.32 15.59
N PRO A 108 4.56 -10.94 16.78
CA PRO A 108 5.34 -11.81 17.65
C PRO A 108 4.50 -12.96 18.26
N PRO A 109 5.11 -14.00 18.84
CA PRO A 109 4.40 -15.17 19.36
C PRO A 109 3.53 -14.83 20.57
N ASP A 110 3.83 -13.71 21.23
CA ASP A 110 3.11 -13.12 22.34
C ASP A 110 2.29 -11.89 21.93
N TYR A 111 2.00 -11.69 20.63
CA TYR A 111 1.04 -10.66 20.19
C TYR A 111 -0.31 -10.82 20.92
N PRO A 112 -0.91 -9.75 21.45
CA PRO A 112 -0.62 -8.33 21.25
C PRO A 112 0.24 -7.70 22.36
N ILE A 113 0.94 -8.50 23.18
CA ILE A 113 1.76 -7.98 24.29
C ILE A 113 2.93 -7.16 23.76
N ARG A 114 3.64 -7.68 22.74
CA ARG A 114 4.68 -6.95 22.01
C ARG A 114 4.17 -6.48 20.65
N ALA A 115 4.74 -5.38 20.18
CA ALA A 115 4.47 -4.82 18.87
C ALA A 115 4.86 -5.80 17.74
N PRO A 116 4.15 -5.78 16.61
CA PRO A 116 4.62 -6.45 15.40
C PRO A 116 5.89 -5.77 14.86
N ARG A 117 6.64 -6.51 14.05
CA ARG A 117 7.70 -5.95 13.20
C ARG A 117 7.12 -5.54 11.86
N CYS A 118 7.65 -4.47 11.26
CA CYS A 118 7.17 -3.95 9.98
C CYS A 118 8.34 -3.53 9.10
N ARG A 119 8.26 -3.86 7.80
CA ARG A 119 9.23 -3.46 6.79
C ARG A 119 8.53 -2.99 5.54
N LEU A 120 8.93 -1.83 5.04
CA LEU A 120 8.61 -1.35 3.70
C LEU A 120 9.45 -2.14 2.68
N MET A 121 8.78 -2.76 1.72
CA MET A 121 9.40 -3.51 0.64
C MET A 121 9.59 -2.65 -0.61
N THR A 122 8.66 -1.72 -0.88
CA THR A 122 8.77 -0.74 -1.98
C THR A 122 9.85 0.29 -1.67
N THR A 123 11.12 -0.03 -1.98
CA THR A 123 12.30 0.81 -1.70
C THR A 123 13.24 0.95 -2.90
N GLY A 124 12.87 0.41 -4.06
CA GLY A 124 13.72 0.33 -5.23
C GLY A 124 15.01 -0.44 -4.96
N ASN A 125 14.91 -1.65 -4.40
CA ASN A 125 16.06 -2.46 -3.97
C ASN A 125 16.97 -1.74 -2.96
N ASN A 126 16.37 -1.12 -1.95
CA ASN A 126 17.06 -0.29 -0.97
C ASN A 126 17.87 0.86 -1.59
N THR A 127 17.30 1.58 -2.55
CA THR A 127 17.90 2.81 -3.11
C THR A 127 17.15 4.08 -2.76
N VAL A 128 15.88 3.97 -2.35
CA VAL A 128 15.00 5.12 -2.08
C VAL A 128 14.58 5.18 -0.62
N ARG A 129 14.91 6.29 0.06
CA ARG A 129 14.27 6.71 1.31
C ARG A 129 13.02 7.52 0.96
N PHE A 130 11.83 6.97 1.19
CA PHE A 130 10.56 7.60 0.80
C PHE A 130 10.07 8.69 1.76
N ASN A 131 10.50 8.63 3.01
CA ASN A 131 10.05 9.56 4.05
C ASN A 131 11.14 9.64 5.13
N PRO A 132 11.22 10.71 5.93
CA PRO A 132 12.08 10.73 7.09
C PRO A 132 11.91 9.51 8.01
N ASN A 133 10.71 8.92 8.04
CA ASN A 133 10.37 7.71 8.78
C ASN A 133 10.27 6.41 7.94
N LEU A 134 10.45 6.46 6.62
CA LEU A 134 10.42 5.29 5.72
C LEU A 134 11.79 5.14 5.04
N TYR A 135 12.65 4.33 5.65
CA TYR A 135 14.07 4.27 5.33
C TYR A 135 14.32 3.46 4.07
N ARG A 136 15.45 3.77 3.42
CA ARG A 136 15.98 3.05 2.28
C ARG A 136 16.06 1.53 2.51
N ASN A 137 16.50 1.10 3.68
CA ASN A 137 16.59 -0.33 4.03
C ASN A 137 15.25 -0.98 4.41
N GLY A 138 14.13 -0.27 4.26
CA GLY A 138 12.78 -0.72 4.60
C GLY A 138 12.36 -0.49 6.05
N LYS A 139 13.22 0.03 6.92
CA LYS A 139 12.85 0.33 8.32
C LYS A 139 11.75 1.39 8.36
N VAL A 140 10.71 1.11 9.15
CA VAL A 140 9.61 2.04 9.45
C VAL A 140 9.82 2.61 10.86
N CYS A 141 9.90 3.93 10.98
CA CYS A 141 10.06 4.62 12.26
C CYS A 141 8.70 5.08 12.79
N LEU A 142 8.16 4.34 13.76
CA LEU A 142 6.94 4.68 14.49
C LEU A 142 7.13 4.36 15.97
N SER A 143 6.60 5.21 16.85
CA SER A 143 6.74 4.99 18.29
C SER A 143 6.03 3.71 18.76
N ILE A 144 4.89 3.40 18.14
CA ILE A 144 4.14 2.15 18.38
C ILE A 144 4.84 0.90 17.85
N LEU A 145 5.91 1.04 17.06
CA LEU A 145 6.81 -0.06 16.67
C LEU A 145 8.09 -0.10 17.53
N GLY A 146 8.25 0.83 18.47
CA GLY A 146 9.48 0.99 19.25
C GLY A 146 10.68 1.48 18.44
N THR A 147 10.45 2.02 17.24
CA THR A 147 11.50 2.49 16.32
C THR A 147 11.60 4.02 16.25
N TRP A 148 10.81 4.73 17.05
CA TRP A 148 10.79 6.19 17.15
C TRP A 148 10.40 6.66 18.56
N SER A 149 10.69 7.91 18.89
CA SER A 149 10.23 8.52 20.16
C SER A 149 8.73 8.80 20.12
N GLY A 150 8.03 8.54 21.24
CA GLY A 150 6.60 8.82 21.38
C GLY A 150 5.86 7.75 22.19
N PRO A 151 4.51 7.74 22.15
CA PRO A 151 3.71 6.70 22.79
C PRO A 151 4.11 5.32 22.29
N SER A 152 4.46 4.44 23.22
CA SER A 152 4.85 3.06 22.91
C SER A 152 3.64 2.19 22.58
N TRP A 153 3.91 1.03 21.97
CA TRP A 153 2.90 -0.01 21.75
C TRP A 153 2.16 -0.35 23.05
N SER A 154 0.86 -0.58 22.92
CA SER A 154 0.06 -1.20 23.97
C SER A 154 -0.86 -2.26 23.36
N PRO A 155 -1.26 -3.30 24.10
CA PRO A 155 -2.20 -4.33 23.63
C PRO A 155 -3.57 -3.81 23.16
N ALA A 156 -3.89 -2.54 23.42
CA ALA A 156 -5.08 -1.86 22.93
C ALA A 156 -4.97 -1.48 21.44
N GLN A 157 -3.75 -1.31 20.92
CA GLN A 157 -3.50 -1.13 19.49
C GLN A 157 -3.78 -2.43 18.73
N CYS A 158 -4.06 -2.32 17.43
CA CYS A 158 -4.36 -3.45 16.55
C CYS A 158 -3.68 -3.29 15.19
N LEU A 159 -3.81 -4.29 14.33
CA LEU A 159 -3.26 -4.24 12.98
C LEU A 159 -3.77 -3.02 12.18
N SER A 160 -5.06 -2.71 12.29
CA SER A 160 -5.66 -1.55 11.61
C SER A 160 -5.03 -0.23 12.07
N SER A 161 -4.95 0.01 13.39
CA SER A 161 -4.37 1.26 13.90
C SER A 161 -2.89 1.42 13.56
N LEU A 162 -2.13 0.31 13.47
CA LEU A 162 -0.76 0.33 12.98
C LEU A 162 -0.69 0.75 11.51
N ILE A 163 -1.49 0.15 10.63
CA ILE A 163 -1.45 0.47 9.19
C ILE A 163 -1.91 1.91 8.95
N ILE A 164 -2.93 2.38 9.67
CA ILE A 164 -3.36 3.79 9.64
C ILE A 164 -2.20 4.71 10.08
N SER A 165 -1.48 4.37 11.15
CA SER A 165 -0.32 5.15 11.60
C SER A 165 0.80 5.20 10.54
N ILE A 166 1.01 4.11 9.79
CA ILE A 166 1.96 4.09 8.67
C ILE A 166 1.48 5.00 7.54
N GLN A 167 0.20 4.91 7.17
CA GLN A 167 -0.39 5.76 6.13
C GLN A 167 -0.31 7.25 6.50
N SER A 168 -0.51 7.60 7.78
CA SER A 168 -0.40 9.00 8.25
C SER A 168 1.01 9.59 8.14
N LEU A 169 2.06 8.78 7.98
CA LEU A 169 3.40 9.29 7.69
C LEU A 169 3.50 9.90 6.28
N MET A 170 2.63 9.45 5.37
CA MET A 170 2.57 9.91 3.98
C MET A 170 1.74 11.20 3.88
N SER A 171 2.21 12.26 4.54
CA SER A 171 1.55 13.57 4.59
C SER A 171 1.80 14.41 3.34
N GLU A 172 1.11 15.55 3.21
CA GLU A 172 1.31 16.52 2.11
C GLU A 172 2.72 17.13 2.08
N ASN A 173 3.36 17.27 3.25
CA ASN A 173 4.67 17.89 3.43
C ASN A 173 5.58 17.00 4.29
N PRO A 174 6.03 15.84 3.78
CA PRO A 174 6.79 14.86 4.53
C PRO A 174 8.16 15.35 5.01
N TYR A 175 8.66 16.48 4.50
CA TYR A 175 9.87 17.13 5.03
C TYR A 175 9.77 17.42 6.53
N HIS A 176 8.58 17.85 7.00
CA HIS A 176 8.34 18.18 8.41
C HIS A 176 8.28 16.98 9.34
N ASN A 177 8.36 15.75 8.82
CA ASN A 177 8.44 14.55 9.64
C ASN A 177 9.83 14.35 10.27
N GLU A 178 10.87 15.02 9.78
CA GLU A 178 12.21 14.98 10.38
C GLU A 178 12.26 15.87 11.64
N PRO A 179 12.72 15.37 12.82
CA PRO A 179 12.75 16.16 14.05
C PRO A 179 13.59 17.42 13.93
N GLY A 180 13.03 18.57 14.33
CA GLY A 180 13.69 19.86 14.22
C GLY A 180 13.61 20.49 12.82
N TYR A 181 12.75 19.95 11.95
CA TYR A 181 12.44 20.47 10.61
C TYR A 181 10.96 20.90 10.50
N GLU A 182 10.30 21.21 11.62
CA GLU A 182 8.94 21.73 11.65
C GLU A 182 8.83 23.08 10.92
N GLN A 183 9.94 23.81 10.82
CA GLN A 183 10.12 24.98 9.95
C GLN A 183 11.19 24.67 8.89
N GLU A 184 10.97 25.15 7.68
CA GLU A 184 11.96 25.04 6.60
C GLU A 184 13.26 25.76 6.99
N ARG A 185 14.41 25.12 6.77
CA ARG A 185 15.72 25.76 7.00
C ARG A 185 16.03 26.75 5.90
N THR A 186 15.71 26.38 4.68
CA THR A 186 15.76 27.23 3.50
C THR A 186 14.37 27.26 2.87
N SER A 187 13.92 28.45 2.49
CA SER A 187 12.64 28.59 1.80
C SER A 187 12.59 27.71 0.55
N GLY A 188 11.59 26.83 0.49
CA GLY A 188 11.39 25.88 -0.60
C GLY A 188 11.92 24.48 -0.35
N ASP A 189 12.56 24.19 0.80
CA ASP A 189 13.07 22.86 1.12
C ASP A 189 11.97 21.78 1.10
N SER A 190 10.79 22.06 1.68
CA SER A 190 9.67 21.10 1.68
C SER A 190 9.18 20.85 0.26
N LYS A 191 9.11 21.91 -0.56
CA LYS A 191 8.72 21.80 -1.97
C LYS A 191 9.72 20.96 -2.77
N ASP A 192 11.01 21.23 -2.63
CA ASP A 192 12.06 20.49 -3.32
C ASP A 192 12.03 19.00 -2.91
N TYR A 193 11.83 18.72 -1.62
CA TYR A 193 11.64 17.34 -1.14
C TYR A 193 10.39 16.68 -1.70
N ASN A 194 9.26 17.39 -1.78
CA ASN A 194 8.02 16.88 -2.39
C ASN A 194 8.21 16.50 -3.85
N GLU A 195 8.98 17.29 -4.62
CA GLU A 195 9.26 16.99 -6.02
C GLU A 195 10.10 15.72 -6.17
N VAL A 196 11.09 15.52 -5.29
CA VAL A 196 11.86 14.27 -5.23
C VAL A 196 10.94 13.08 -4.92
N ILE A 197 10.14 13.18 -3.86
CA ILE A 197 9.27 12.07 -3.46
C ILE A 197 8.23 11.74 -4.53
N LYS A 198 7.63 12.75 -5.17
CA LYS A 198 6.68 12.57 -6.27
C LYS A 198 7.30 11.81 -7.45
N HIS A 199 8.51 12.20 -7.84
CA HIS A 199 9.24 11.49 -8.89
C HIS A 199 9.49 10.03 -8.52
N GLU A 200 10.02 9.79 -7.32
CA GLU A 200 10.36 8.44 -6.84
C GLU A 200 9.11 7.56 -6.61
N THR A 201 7.97 8.16 -6.23
CA THR A 201 6.68 7.48 -6.17
C THR A 201 6.30 6.91 -7.52
N LEU A 202 6.33 7.72 -8.59
CA LEU A 202 6.02 7.23 -9.94
C LEU A 202 7.05 6.22 -10.44
N ARG A 203 8.35 6.51 -10.22
CA ARG A 203 9.45 5.68 -10.72
C ARG A 203 9.46 4.29 -10.09
N VAL A 204 9.28 4.21 -8.77
CA VAL A 204 9.46 2.98 -7.98
C VAL A 204 8.13 2.43 -7.49
N ALA A 205 7.33 3.25 -6.80
CA ALA A 205 6.09 2.80 -6.19
C ALA A 205 4.96 2.59 -7.20
N VAL A 206 5.08 3.07 -8.44
CA VAL A 206 4.14 2.77 -9.54
C VAL A 206 4.78 1.86 -10.58
N CYS A 207 5.88 2.27 -11.20
CA CYS A 207 6.44 1.50 -12.32
C CYS A 207 7.17 0.22 -11.86
N GLU A 208 8.17 0.32 -10.98
CA GLU A 208 8.99 -0.85 -10.62
C GLU A 208 8.20 -1.97 -9.94
N ILE A 209 7.18 -1.65 -9.13
CA ILE A 209 6.37 -2.68 -8.47
C ILE A 209 5.57 -3.53 -9.48
N LEU A 210 5.11 -2.92 -10.58
CA LEU A 210 4.38 -3.58 -11.67
C LEU A 210 5.31 -4.34 -12.61
N GLU A 211 6.52 -3.82 -12.83
CA GLU A 211 7.55 -4.50 -13.62
C GLU A 211 8.03 -5.78 -12.91
N ASN A 212 8.16 -5.73 -11.58
CA ASN A 212 8.58 -6.84 -10.75
C ASN A 212 7.39 -7.72 -10.35
N GLN A 213 6.95 -8.55 -11.29
CA GLN A 213 5.81 -9.44 -11.14
C GLN A 213 5.90 -10.44 -9.98
N ASN A 214 6.98 -10.57 -9.22
CA ASN A 214 7.04 -11.48 -8.06
C ASN A 214 7.22 -10.73 -6.73
N SER A 215 7.09 -9.41 -6.73
CA SER A 215 7.37 -8.56 -5.56
C SER A 215 6.35 -8.71 -4.42
N CYS A 216 5.08 -8.99 -4.73
CA CYS A 216 3.97 -9.07 -3.77
C CYS A 216 3.04 -10.27 -4.05
N PRO A 217 2.24 -10.73 -3.06
CA PRO A 217 1.25 -11.80 -3.25
C PRO A 217 0.25 -11.50 -4.38
N LYS A 218 -0.28 -12.57 -5.01
CA LYS A 218 -1.21 -12.47 -6.15
C LYS A 218 -2.42 -11.58 -5.84
N GLN A 219 -3.00 -11.71 -4.65
CA GLN A 219 -4.18 -10.93 -4.23
C GLN A 219 -3.89 -9.42 -4.23
N LEU A 220 -2.74 -9.01 -3.69
CA LEU A 220 -2.35 -7.60 -3.70
C LEU A 220 -1.97 -7.12 -5.09
N ARG A 221 -1.42 -7.99 -5.93
CA ARG A 221 -1.09 -7.65 -7.32
C ARG A 221 -2.32 -7.34 -8.16
N GLU A 222 -3.40 -8.10 -7.99
CA GLU A 222 -4.67 -7.83 -8.69
C GLU A 222 -5.22 -6.45 -8.30
N VAL A 223 -5.10 -6.08 -7.02
CA VAL A 223 -5.43 -4.73 -6.55
C VAL A 223 -4.54 -3.67 -7.19
N ILE A 224 -3.22 -3.87 -7.19
CA ILE A 224 -2.26 -2.94 -7.80
C ILE A 224 -2.58 -2.71 -9.28
N ILE A 225 -2.86 -3.77 -10.04
CA ILE A 225 -3.20 -3.66 -11.46
C ILE A 225 -4.49 -2.87 -11.64
N LYS A 226 -5.54 -3.18 -10.86
CA LYS A 226 -6.81 -2.45 -10.92
C LYS A 226 -6.61 -0.96 -10.63
N GLN A 227 -5.99 -0.63 -9.51
CA GLN A 227 -5.75 0.76 -9.12
C GLN A 227 -4.86 1.49 -10.13
N PHE A 228 -3.83 0.82 -10.67
CA PHE A 228 -2.96 1.42 -11.68
C PHE A 228 -3.75 1.89 -12.91
N LEU A 229 -4.73 1.10 -13.35
CA LEU A 229 -5.59 1.46 -14.49
C LEU A 229 -6.52 2.63 -14.15
N GLU A 230 -7.01 2.71 -12.91
CA GLU A 230 -7.84 3.82 -12.43
C GLU A 230 -7.05 5.15 -12.34
N PHE A 231 -5.80 5.09 -11.85
CA PHE A 231 -4.93 6.26 -11.72
C PHE A 231 -4.11 6.58 -12.98
N PHE A 232 -4.26 5.81 -14.07
CA PHE A 232 -3.38 5.89 -15.24
C PHE A 232 -3.26 7.30 -15.82
N GLU A 233 -4.40 7.97 -16.05
CA GLU A 233 -4.42 9.33 -16.59
C GLU A 233 -3.75 10.34 -15.65
N TYR A 234 -3.94 10.20 -14.33
CA TYR A 234 -3.27 11.04 -13.34
C TYR A 234 -1.74 10.91 -13.43
N TYR A 235 -1.21 9.69 -13.57
CA TYR A 235 0.23 9.47 -13.70
C TYR A 235 0.79 10.09 -14.98
N VAL A 236 0.09 9.91 -16.10
CA VAL A 236 0.47 10.45 -17.41
C VAL A 236 0.49 11.98 -17.37
N ASP A 237 -0.56 12.60 -16.83
CA ASP A 237 -0.66 14.05 -16.69
C ASP A 237 0.42 14.61 -15.76
N THR A 238 0.69 13.92 -14.65
CA THR A 238 1.76 14.31 -13.73
C THR A 238 3.12 14.28 -14.44
N CYS A 239 3.42 13.25 -15.22
CA CYS A 239 4.66 13.21 -16.00
C CYS A 239 4.73 14.34 -17.02
N LYS A 240 3.66 14.55 -17.82
CA LYS A 240 3.60 15.60 -18.85
C LYS A 240 3.81 17.00 -18.28
N LYS A 241 3.21 17.29 -17.12
CA LYS A 241 3.34 18.58 -16.42
C LYS A 241 4.76 18.85 -15.89
N ASN A 242 5.61 17.83 -15.78
CA ASN A 242 6.95 17.93 -15.21
C ASN A 242 8.07 17.58 -16.21
N LEU A 243 7.76 17.47 -17.52
CA LEU A 243 8.77 17.18 -18.55
C LEU A 243 9.85 18.26 -18.66
N ASP A 244 9.57 19.49 -18.23
CA ASP A 244 10.56 20.58 -18.18
C ASP A 244 11.69 20.31 -17.17
N LYS A 245 11.46 19.41 -16.20
CA LYS A 245 12.45 19.02 -15.18
C LYS A 245 13.40 17.92 -15.64
N ASP A 246 13.15 17.27 -16.77
CA ASP A 246 13.97 16.15 -17.23
C ASP A 246 15.46 16.51 -17.33
N GLY A 247 16.29 15.62 -16.78
CA GLY A 247 17.75 15.80 -16.71
C GLY A 247 18.22 16.79 -15.65
N GLN A 248 17.33 17.54 -14.99
CA GLN A 248 17.70 18.39 -13.86
C GLN A 248 18.01 17.52 -12.63
N SER A 249 19.06 17.88 -11.89
CA SER A 249 19.41 17.19 -10.65
C SER A 249 18.31 17.38 -9.61
N MET A 250 17.89 16.27 -8.99
CA MET A 250 17.00 16.31 -7.83
C MET A 250 17.71 16.97 -6.65
N ARG A 251 17.05 17.94 -6.02
CA ARG A 251 17.56 18.58 -4.80
C ARG A 251 16.85 17.99 -3.59
N ASP A 252 17.58 17.20 -2.82
CA ASP A 252 17.11 16.70 -1.54
C ASP A 252 17.67 17.59 -0.41
N PRO A 253 16.82 18.27 0.40
CA PRO A 253 17.27 19.17 1.46
C PRO A 253 17.97 18.46 2.63
N PHE A 254 17.88 17.13 2.72
CA PHE A 254 18.65 16.30 3.67
C PHE A 254 20.02 15.89 3.11
N GLY A 255 20.37 16.34 1.89
CA GLY A 255 21.67 16.11 1.27
C GLY A 255 21.84 14.72 0.65
N GLU A 256 20.75 13.97 0.44
CA GLU A 256 20.80 12.66 -0.20
C GLU A 256 21.00 12.78 -1.72
N HIS A 257 21.93 12.02 -2.30
CA HIS A 257 22.12 11.98 -3.74
C HIS A 257 21.03 11.13 -4.41
N ARG A 258 20.08 11.78 -5.07
CA ARG A 258 18.91 11.14 -5.70
C ARG A 258 19.04 10.92 -7.21
N GLY A 259 20.02 11.56 -7.87
CA GLY A 259 20.14 11.55 -9.33
C GLY A 259 19.38 12.70 -9.99
N ALA A 260 18.90 12.51 -11.21
CA ALA A 260 18.15 13.50 -11.97
C ALA A 260 16.70 13.09 -12.17
N PHE A 261 15.82 14.04 -12.48
CA PHE A 261 14.45 13.74 -12.89
C PHE A 261 14.42 13.07 -14.28
N GLU A 262 13.58 12.06 -14.44
CA GLU A 262 13.44 11.22 -15.64
C GLU A 262 11.96 11.00 -16.02
N TYR A 263 11.14 12.04 -16.01
CA TYR A 263 9.70 11.95 -16.29
C TYR A 263 9.39 11.43 -17.71
N SER A 264 10.23 11.71 -18.73
CA SER A 264 10.05 11.10 -20.06
C SER A 264 10.22 9.58 -20.06
N SER A 265 11.19 9.08 -19.29
CA SER A 265 11.42 7.64 -19.11
C SER A 265 10.26 7.00 -18.36
N ILE A 266 9.81 7.62 -17.26
CA ILE A 266 8.64 7.17 -16.48
C ILE A 266 7.39 7.14 -17.37
N LEU A 267 7.12 8.20 -18.15
CA LEU A 267 5.98 8.25 -19.07
C LEU A 267 6.03 7.11 -20.10
N THR A 268 7.22 6.81 -20.63
CA THR A 268 7.40 5.68 -21.56
C THR A 268 7.07 4.35 -20.88
N ARG A 269 7.57 4.13 -19.65
CA ARG A 269 7.32 2.93 -18.85
C ARG A 269 5.84 2.76 -18.52
N LEU A 270 5.15 3.83 -18.11
CA LEU A 270 3.72 3.82 -17.81
C LEU A 270 2.90 3.33 -19.02
N ASN A 271 3.15 3.88 -20.21
CA ASN A 271 2.46 3.47 -21.43
C ASN A 271 2.74 2.00 -21.79
N GLN A 272 4.00 1.55 -21.67
CA GLN A 272 4.36 0.16 -21.89
C GLN A 272 3.66 -0.79 -20.92
N LEU A 273 3.58 -0.42 -19.64
CA LEU A 273 2.88 -1.19 -18.61
C LEU A 273 1.38 -1.28 -18.92
N LYS A 274 0.74 -0.16 -19.27
CA LYS A 274 -0.68 -0.11 -19.66
C LYS A 274 -0.98 -1.04 -20.83
N SER A 275 -0.23 -0.92 -21.94
CA SER A 275 -0.41 -1.80 -23.10
C SER A 275 -0.17 -3.27 -22.76
N LYS A 276 0.84 -3.58 -21.93
CA LYS A 276 1.12 -4.95 -21.50
C LYS A 276 -0.03 -5.55 -20.69
N LEU A 277 -0.61 -4.78 -19.77
CA LEU A 277 -1.70 -5.24 -18.91
C LEU A 277 -3.01 -5.43 -19.69
N GLU A 278 -3.32 -4.54 -20.63
CA GLU A 278 -4.52 -4.67 -21.48
C GLU A 278 -4.44 -5.88 -22.41
N ASN A 279 -3.28 -6.12 -23.03
CA ASN A 279 -3.07 -7.29 -23.88
C ASN A 279 -3.19 -8.62 -23.11
N GLN A 280 -2.79 -8.64 -21.83
CA GLN A 280 -2.95 -9.80 -20.95
C GLN A 280 -4.43 -10.06 -20.60
N SER A 281 -5.21 -9.00 -20.40
CA SER A 281 -6.65 -9.12 -20.16
C SER A 281 -7.38 -9.69 -21.37
N SER A 282 -7.11 -9.19 -22.59
CA SER A 282 -7.73 -9.71 -23.83
C SER A 282 -7.36 -11.16 -24.12
N SER A 283 -6.12 -11.58 -23.82
CA SER A 283 -5.68 -12.98 -23.99
C SER A 283 -6.35 -13.92 -22.97
N ASN A 284 -6.56 -13.45 -21.74
CA ASN A 284 -7.25 -14.20 -20.68
C ASN A 284 -8.76 -14.30 -20.93
N GLU A 285 -9.38 -13.29 -21.54
CA GLU A 285 -10.79 -13.35 -21.95
C GLU A 285 -10.98 -14.30 -23.14
N GLN A 286 -10.12 -14.25 -24.15
CA GLN A 286 -10.19 -15.17 -25.29
C GLN A 286 -10.01 -16.64 -24.84
N SER A 287 -9.05 -16.92 -23.97
CA SER A 287 -8.86 -18.28 -23.44
C SER A 287 -10.01 -18.77 -22.55
N LYS A 288 -10.69 -17.89 -21.83
CA LYS A 288 -11.93 -18.22 -21.11
C LYS A 288 -13.07 -18.55 -22.07
N ILE A 289 -13.26 -17.74 -23.12
CA ILE A 289 -14.27 -17.96 -24.17
C ILE A 289 -14.00 -19.29 -24.89
N ASP A 290 -12.74 -19.56 -25.25
CA ASP A 290 -12.36 -20.81 -25.92
C ASP A 290 -12.60 -22.02 -25.01
N SER A 291 -12.30 -21.90 -23.70
CA SER A 291 -12.55 -22.99 -22.74
C SER A 291 -14.05 -23.24 -22.48
N HIS A 292 -14.88 -22.20 -22.51
CA HIS A 292 -16.33 -22.31 -22.37
C HIS A 292 -16.95 -22.89 -23.65
N THR A 293 -16.48 -22.45 -24.81
CA THR A 293 -16.88 -22.96 -26.12
C THR A 293 -16.53 -24.44 -26.28
N GLN A 294 -15.32 -24.86 -25.86
CA GLN A 294 -14.93 -26.28 -25.85
C GLN A 294 -15.78 -27.14 -24.90
N LYS A 295 -16.22 -26.59 -23.76
CA LYS A 295 -17.16 -27.29 -22.87
C LYS A 295 -18.53 -27.49 -23.52
N LEU A 296 -19.06 -26.50 -24.25
CA LEU A 296 -20.32 -26.64 -24.99
C LEU A 296 -20.22 -27.66 -26.14
N ILE A 297 -19.11 -27.67 -26.88
CA ILE A 297 -18.86 -28.62 -27.98
C ILE A 297 -18.77 -30.05 -27.45
N ASN A 298 -18.14 -30.24 -26.28
CA ASN A 298 -18.02 -31.57 -25.68
C ASN A 298 -19.29 -32.04 -24.95
N SER A 299 -20.28 -31.16 -24.73
CA SER A 299 -21.58 -31.51 -24.15
C SER A 299 -22.69 -31.66 -25.20
N THR A 300 -22.40 -31.47 -26.48
CA THR A 300 -23.39 -31.68 -27.55
C THR A 300 -23.45 -33.17 -27.89
N PRO A 301 -24.60 -33.85 -27.74
CA PRO A 301 -24.71 -35.26 -28.14
C PRO A 301 -24.50 -35.40 -29.64
N THR A 302 -23.56 -36.27 -30.03
CA THR A 302 -23.36 -36.66 -31.43
C THR A 302 -24.62 -37.36 -31.93
N ILE A 303 -25.38 -36.69 -32.79
CA ILE A 303 -26.47 -37.32 -33.54
C ILE A 303 -25.84 -38.34 -34.48
N ASP A 304 -26.09 -39.62 -34.22
CA ASP A 304 -25.72 -40.71 -35.13
C ASP A 304 -26.60 -40.59 -36.39
N PRO A 305 -26.02 -40.42 -37.59
CA PRO A 305 -26.78 -40.31 -38.83
C PRO A 305 -27.47 -41.63 -39.24
N ASN A 306 -27.34 -42.72 -38.47
CA ASN A 306 -27.95 -44.02 -38.73
C ASN A 306 -28.93 -44.52 -37.64
N SER A 307 -29.36 -43.68 -36.68
CA SER A 307 -30.48 -44.10 -35.81
C SER A 307 -31.81 -43.93 -36.56
N GLU A 308 -32.39 -45.04 -37.01
CA GLU A 308 -33.79 -45.08 -37.43
C GLU A 308 -34.68 -44.54 -36.30
N MET A 309 -35.50 -43.58 -36.67
CA MET A 309 -36.41 -42.86 -35.81
C MET A 309 -37.67 -43.70 -35.69
N ASP A 310 -37.82 -44.43 -34.57
CA ASP A 310 -39.09 -45.07 -34.22
C ASP A 310 -40.13 -43.98 -33.97
N LEU A 311 -41.17 -43.98 -34.79
CA LEU A 311 -42.14 -42.89 -34.96
C LEU A 311 -43.43 -43.11 -34.17
N ASP A 312 -43.34 -43.70 -32.97
CA ASP A 312 -44.49 -44.10 -32.16
C ASP A 312 -44.67 -43.36 -30.82
N ASP A 313 -43.87 -42.32 -30.50
CA ASP A 313 -44.01 -41.56 -29.24
C ASP A 313 -44.40 -40.08 -29.41
N ILE A 314 -44.95 -39.69 -30.55
CA ILE A 314 -45.56 -38.36 -30.74
C ILE A 314 -47.07 -38.56 -30.79
N PHE A 315 -47.76 -38.04 -29.77
CA PHE A 315 -49.22 -37.99 -29.51
C PHE A 315 -49.65 -38.80 -28.29
N ASN A 316 -49.40 -38.22 -27.12
CA ASN A 316 -50.37 -38.16 -26.02
C ASN A 316 -50.11 -36.84 -25.28
N ASP A 317 -50.63 -35.76 -25.85
CA ASP A 317 -51.05 -34.59 -25.08
C ASP A 317 -52.33 -35.01 -24.34
N ASP A 318 -52.39 -34.78 -23.02
CA ASP A 318 -53.33 -33.84 -22.41
C ASP A 318 -53.45 -34.04 -20.90
N ASP A 319 -53.65 -32.89 -20.25
CA ASP A 319 -54.35 -32.64 -18.98
C ASP A 319 -53.56 -32.42 -17.66
N ASP A 320 -53.75 -31.18 -17.19
CA ASP A 320 -54.03 -30.73 -15.82
C ASP A 320 -52.85 -30.34 -14.90
N ASN A 321 -52.52 -29.05 -14.87
CA ASN A 321 -53.21 -28.08 -13.99
C ASN A 321 -52.53 -26.69 -14.01
N GLU A 322 -53.26 -25.72 -14.56
CA GLU A 322 -53.20 -24.32 -14.16
C GLU A 322 -54.01 -24.15 -12.86
N GLU A 323 -53.44 -23.53 -11.83
CA GLU A 323 -54.18 -22.65 -10.92
C GLU A 323 -53.30 -21.42 -10.64
N GLU A 324 -53.78 -20.28 -11.15
CA GLU A 324 -53.36 -18.92 -10.82
C GLU A 324 -54.03 -18.45 -9.50
N GLU A 325 -53.69 -17.21 -9.11
CA GLU A 325 -54.29 -16.35 -8.07
C GLU A 325 -53.63 -16.47 -6.68
N GLU A 326 -53.19 -15.40 -6.00
CA GLU A 326 -53.61 -13.99 -6.06
C GLU A 326 -52.53 -13.06 -5.44
N GLU A 327 -52.51 -11.82 -5.94
CA GLU A 327 -51.75 -10.67 -5.42
C GLU A 327 -52.39 -10.11 -4.14
N GLU A 328 -51.58 -9.57 -3.21
CA GLU A 328 -52.02 -8.43 -2.38
C GLU A 328 -50.92 -7.37 -2.36
N GLU A 329 -51.15 -6.32 -3.14
CA GLU A 329 -50.65 -4.97 -2.88
C GLU A 329 -51.38 -4.40 -1.65
N ASP A 330 -50.64 -3.78 -0.74
CA ASP A 330 -51.22 -2.87 0.26
C ASP A 330 -50.50 -1.52 0.15
N THR A 331 -51.07 -0.64 -0.67
CA THR A 331 -50.88 0.81 -0.61
C THR A 331 -52.24 1.45 -0.45
N ASP A 332 -52.46 2.16 0.66
CA ASP A 332 -53.12 3.47 0.73
C ASP A 332 -52.95 4.01 2.16
N HIS A 333 -52.24 5.11 2.41
CA HIS A 333 -52.55 6.53 2.18
C HIS A 333 -53.64 7.13 3.10
N ASP A 334 -53.39 8.40 3.40
CA ASP A 334 -54.26 9.42 4.01
C ASP A 334 -54.35 9.51 5.54
N GLN A 335 -54.37 10.69 6.18
CA GLN A 335 -54.01 12.09 5.89
C GLN A 335 -54.29 12.83 7.22
N GLU A 336 -53.52 13.88 7.48
CA GLU A 336 -53.87 15.12 8.20
C GLU A 336 -54.54 15.10 9.60
N ALA A 337 -53.87 15.75 10.55
CA ALA A 337 -54.49 16.80 11.37
C ALA A 337 -53.40 17.72 11.98
N GLU A 338 -53.40 18.97 11.53
CA GLU A 338 -52.89 20.13 12.27
C GLU A 338 -53.70 20.31 13.57
N ASP A 339 -53.05 20.78 14.65
CA ASP A 339 -53.42 22.03 15.34
C ASP A 339 -52.77 22.15 16.74
N ASP A 340 -52.00 23.24 16.84
CA ASP A 340 -52.06 24.27 17.88
C ASP A 340 -51.71 24.00 19.37
N ASP A 341 -50.64 24.72 19.74
CA ASP A 341 -50.56 25.73 20.81
C ASP A 341 -50.29 25.38 22.29
N HIS A 342 -49.25 26.09 22.77
CA HIS A 342 -49.13 26.81 24.04
C HIS A 342 -48.49 26.18 25.29
N VAL A 343 -47.43 26.90 25.75
CA VAL A 343 -47.03 27.21 27.14
C VAL A 343 -46.29 26.08 27.88
N GLU A 344 -45.08 26.24 28.42
CA GLU A 344 -44.51 27.32 29.24
C GLU A 344 -42.97 27.35 29.16
#